data_AF-A0A7D8UB76-F1
#
_entry.id   AF-A0A7D8UB76-F1
#
_cell.length_a   1.000
_cell.length_b   1.000
_cell.length_c   1.000
_cell.angle_alpha   90.00
_cell.angle_beta   90.00
_cell.angle_gamma   90.00
#
_symmetry.space_group_name_H-M   'P 1'
#
loop_
_entity.id
_entity.type
_entity.pdbx_description
1 polymer ?
#
loop_
_entity_poly.entity_id
_entity_poly.type
_entity_poly.pdbx_seq_one_letter_code
_entity_poly.pdbx_strand_id
1 'polypeptide(L)' 'MTKYNGVSQKLFIAVIAMTTSISLAAKEPLLFPISVEGKWGYIDHEGKVVIQPQFLSA' A
#
# COMPACT_ATOMS: atom_id res chain seq x y z
N MET A 1 42.50 -14.93 -6.92
CA MET A 1 41.70 -16.16 -6.77
C MET A 1 41.57 -16.47 -5.29
N THR A 2 40.75 -15.68 -4.58
CA THR A 2 40.64 -15.74 -3.12
C THR A 2 39.45 -16.59 -2.72
N LYS A 3 39.74 -17.54 -1.84
CA LYS A 3 38.95 -18.68 -1.41
C LYS A 3 37.76 -18.19 -0.55
N TYR A 4 36.59 -18.01 -1.16
CA TYR A 4 35.34 -17.81 -0.41
C TYR A 4 34.97 -19.15 0.25
N ASN A 5 35.37 -19.32 1.51
CA ASN A 5 34.96 -20.46 2.34
C ASN A 5 33.43 -20.38 2.56
N GLY A 6 32.73 -21.45 2.20
CA GLY A 6 31.27 -21.56 1.98
C GLY A 6 30.31 -21.27 3.14
N VAL A 7 30.75 -20.56 4.16
CA VAL A 7 29.92 -20.07 5.27
C VAL A 7 29.63 -18.56 5.14
N SER A 8 30.53 -17.76 4.55
CA SER A 8 30.38 -16.29 4.47
C SER A 8 29.45 -15.80 3.35
N GLN A 9 29.23 -16.59 2.30
CA GLN A 9 28.31 -16.23 1.20
C GLN A 9 26.84 -16.51 1.53
N LYS A 10 26.58 -17.53 2.37
CA LYS A 10 25.23 -17.89 2.82
C LYS A 10 24.66 -16.89 3.84
N LEU A 11 25.54 -16.24 4.61
CA LEU A 11 25.14 -15.25 5.61
C LEU A 11 24.64 -13.93 4.99
N PHE A 12 25.18 -13.52 3.82
CA PHE A 12 24.75 -12.31 3.11
C PHE A 12 23.37 -12.46 2.44
N ILE A 13 23.06 -13.63 1.88
CA ILE A 13 21.76 -13.88 1.23
C ILE A 13 20.61 -13.86 2.27
N ALA A 14 20.87 -14.33 3.48
CA ALA A 14 19.88 -14.33 4.57
C ALA A 14 19.50 -12.90 5.03
N VAL A 15 20.44 -11.94 5.00
CA VAL A 15 20.18 -10.54 5.39
C VAL A 15 19.34 -9.80 4.33
N ILE A 16 19.54 -10.10 3.04
CA ILE A 16 18.78 -9.49 1.93
C ILE A 16 17.32 -9.95 1.93
N ALA A 17 17.02 -11.17 2.38
CA ALA A 17 15.66 -11.70 2.49
C ALA A 17 14.87 -11.18 3.70
N MET A 18 15.55 -10.62 4.72
CA MET A 18 14.90 -10.12 5.94
C MET A 18 14.50 -8.64 5.86
N THR A 19 15.03 -7.85 4.92
CA THR A 19 14.65 -6.43 4.78
C THR A 19 13.37 -6.22 3.96
N THR A 20 12.83 -7.25 3.31
CA THR A 20 11.67 -7.12 2.41
C THR A 20 10.32 -7.43 3.07
N SER A 21 10.28 -7.80 4.35
CA SER A 21 9.03 -8.12 5.04
C SER A 21 8.62 -7.04 6.04
N ILE A 22 8.48 -5.81 5.56
CA ILE A 22 7.59 -4.84 6.18
C ILE A 22 6.48 -4.60 5.16
N SER A 23 5.48 -5.48 5.15
CA SER A 23 4.25 -5.23 4.41
C SER A 23 3.24 -4.67 5.40
N LEU A 24 2.86 -3.43 5.11
CA LEU A 24 2.16 -2.45 5.92
C LEU A 24 0.96 -3.08 6.63
N ALA A 25 0.80 -2.73 7.91
CA ALA A 25 -0.54 -2.70 8.51
C ALA A 25 -1.37 -1.75 7.63
N ALA A 26 -2.11 -2.33 6.68
CA ALA A 26 -2.97 -1.60 5.78
C ALA A 26 -4.03 -0.95 6.67
N LYS A 27 -3.80 0.33 6.97
CA LYS A 27 -4.78 1.17 7.63
C LYS A 27 -5.96 1.19 6.67
N GLU A 28 -7.05 0.53 7.06
CA GLU A 28 -8.30 0.55 6.29
C GLU A 28 -8.58 2.01 5.91
N PRO A 29 -8.59 2.36 4.61
CA PRO A 29 -8.77 3.73 4.20
C PRO A 29 -10.18 4.13 4.62
N LEU A 30 -10.28 5.00 5.63
CA LEU A 30 -11.52 5.62 6.01
C LEU A 30 -11.99 6.44 4.81
N LEU A 31 -13.11 6.01 4.22
CA LEU A 31 -13.74 6.68 3.12
C LEU A 31 -14.86 7.57 3.65
N PHE A 32 -14.94 8.79 3.12
CA PHE A 32 -15.96 9.76 3.47
C PHE A 32 -16.88 9.99 2.25
N PRO A 33 -18.21 9.93 2.42
CA PRO A 33 -19.12 10.20 1.33
C PRO A 33 -19.08 11.68 0.94
N ILE A 34 -19.12 11.95 -0.36
CA ILE A 34 -19.24 13.30 -0.91
C ILE A 34 -20.41 13.37 -1.88
N SER A 35 -21.05 14.54 -1.92
CA SER A 35 -22.05 14.87 -2.93
C SER A 35 -21.53 16.00 -3.80
N VAL A 36 -21.41 15.74 -5.11
CA VAL A 36 -20.98 16.72 -6.11
C VAL A 36 -22.01 16.72 -7.21
N GLU A 37 -22.61 17.89 -7.47
CA GLU A 37 -23.63 18.08 -8.52
C GLU A 37 -24.80 17.06 -8.44
N GLY A 38 -25.21 16.69 -7.22
CA GLY A 38 -26.31 15.74 -6.99
C GLY A 38 -25.93 14.27 -7.19
N LYS A 39 -24.65 13.97 -7.40
CA LYS A 39 -24.12 12.60 -7.49
C LYS A 39 -23.30 12.25 -6.25
N TRP A 40 -23.37 11.00 -5.83
CA TRP A 40 -22.65 10.50 -4.66
C TRP A 40 -21.38 9.75 -5.05
N GLY A 41 -20.28 10.07 -4.36
CA GLY A 41 -18.97 9.42 -4.46
C GLY A 41 -18.29 9.31 -3.10
N TYR A 42 -17.03 8.89 -3.09
CA TYR A 42 -16.24 8.74 -1.86
C TYR A 42 -14.85 9.36 -2.01
N ILE A 43 -14.40 10.03 -0.96
CA ILE A 43 -13.03 10.55 -0.82
C ILE A 43 -12.27 9.81 0.27
N ASP A 44 -10.94 9.83 0.19
CA ASP A 44 -10.09 9.46 1.32
C ASP A 44 -9.92 10.63 2.31
N HIS A 45 -9.22 10.35 3.40
CA HIS A 45 -8.85 11.35 4.41
C HIS A 45 -7.94 12.48 3.92
N GLU A 46 -7.30 12.34 2.76
CA GLU A 46 -6.47 13.37 2.12
C GLU A 46 -7.30 14.27 1.19
N GLY A 47 -8.59 13.97 1.02
CA GLY A 47 -9.51 14.70 0.14
C GLY A 47 -9.47 14.25 -1.32
N LYS A 48 -8.80 13.14 -1.63
CA LYS A 48 -8.74 12.60 -2.98
C LYS A 48 -9.97 11.75 -3.26
N VAL A 49 -10.58 11.95 -4.43
CA VAL A 49 -11.70 11.12 -4.89
C VAL A 49 -11.21 9.72 -5.20
N VAL A 50 -11.73 8.74 -4.45
CA VAL A 50 -11.44 7.30 -4.62
C VAL A 50 -12.52 6.65 -5.46
N ILE A 51 -13.78 7.02 -5.23
CA ILE A 51 -14.94 6.59 -6.03
C ILE A 51 -15.56 7.84 -6.63
N GLN A 52 -15.50 7.95 -7.95
CA GLN A 52 -16.09 9.07 -8.66
C GLN A 52 -17.61 9.14 -8.40
N PRO A 53 -18.19 10.35 -8.28
CA PRO A 53 -19.63 10.51 -8.17
C PRO A 53 -20.36 9.95 -9.40
N GLN A 54 -20.96 8.76 -9.27
CA GLN A 54 -21.51 8.00 -10.41
C GLN A 54 -23.03 7.76 -10.28
N PHE A 55 -23.59 7.89 -9.08
CA PHE A 55 -25.01 7.63 -8.85
C PHE A 55 -25.72 8.92 -8.45
N LEU A 56 -26.73 9.31 -9.23
CA LEU A 56 -27.81 10.17 -8.76
C LEU A 56 -28.51 9.41 -7.63
N SER A 57 -28.77 10.08 -6.51
CA SER A 57 -29.66 9.53 -5.48
C SER A 57 -30.94 9.04 -6.15
N ALA A 58 -31.31 7.79 -5.90
CA ALA A 58 -32.69 7.34 -6.10
C ALA A 58 -33.63 8.07 -5.13
#